data_AF-A0A7S7UM08-F1
#
_entry.id   AF-A0A7S7UM08-F1
#
_cell.length_a   1.000
_cell.length_b   1.000
_cell.length_c   1.000
_cell.angle_alpha   90.00
_cell.angle_beta   90.00
_cell.angle_gamma   90.00
#
_symmetry.space_group_name_H-M   'P 1'
#
loop_
_entity.id
_entity.type
_entity.pdbx_description
1 polymer ?
#
loop_
_entity_poly.entity_id
_entity_poly.type
_entity_poly.pdbx_seq_one_letter_code
_entity_poly.pdbx_strand_id
1 'polypeptide(L)' 'MKTTVLAALLLTAAIMPAAAQSGPTPQEQMACRSDAGKFCAEHIGKPPQMNACLRENKAKLSDGCRKVVESHGG' A
#
# COMPACT_ATOMS: atom_id res chain seq x y z
N MET A 1 -24.54 -35.78 39.99
CA MET A 1 -23.89 -34.70 40.78
C MET A 1 -22.47 -35.10 41.15
N LYS A 2 -21.47 -34.65 40.40
CA LYS A 2 -20.16 -34.15 40.89
C LYS A 2 -19.27 -33.92 39.68
N THR A 3 -19.09 -32.64 39.41
CA THR A 3 -18.37 -32.01 38.32
C THR A 3 -16.88 -32.34 38.38
N THR A 4 -16.35 -33.00 37.35
CA THR A 4 -14.91 -33.11 37.10
C THR A 4 -14.43 -31.75 36.59
N VAL A 5 -13.91 -30.92 37.48
CA VAL A 5 -13.33 -29.61 37.11
C VAL A 5 -11.89 -29.84 36.67
N LEU A 6 -11.70 -30.05 35.37
CA LEU A 6 -10.40 -29.89 34.71
C LEU A 6 -10.33 -28.46 34.17
N ALA A 7 -9.80 -27.55 34.99
CA ALA A 7 -9.54 -26.17 34.60
C ALA A 7 -8.28 -26.11 33.72
N ALA A 8 -8.45 -26.31 32.41
CA ALA A 8 -7.45 -25.96 31.41
C ALA A 8 -7.73 -24.51 30.95
N LEU A 9 -7.04 -23.54 31.56
CA LEU A 9 -7.01 -22.15 31.12
C LEU A 9 -6.28 -22.08 29.76
N LEU A 10 -7.05 -22.14 28.67
CA LEU A 10 -6.56 -21.88 27.32
C LEU A 10 -6.43 -20.37 27.13
N LEU A 11 -5.21 -19.82 27.28
CA LEU A 11 -4.87 -18.50 26.79
C LEU A 11 -4.80 -18.55 25.25
N THR A 12 -5.91 -18.27 24.58
CA THR A 12 -5.89 -17.98 23.14
C THR A 12 -5.46 -16.54 22.95
N ALA A 13 -4.15 -16.33 22.78
CA ALA A 13 -3.62 -15.07 22.28
C ALA A 13 -4.13 -14.86 20.85
N ALA A 14 -5.03 -13.90 20.65
CA ALA A 14 -5.51 -13.51 19.34
C ALA A 14 -4.37 -12.81 18.59
N ILE A 15 -3.68 -13.55 17.72
CA ILE A 15 -2.71 -13.00 16.78
C ILE A 15 -3.53 -12.29 15.69
N MET A 16 -3.71 -10.98 15.85
CA MET A 16 -4.30 -10.14 14.80
C MET A 16 -3.26 -10.00 13.68
N PRO A 17 -3.60 -10.34 12.41
CA PRO A 17 -2.71 -10.03 11.31
C PRO A 17 -2.69 -8.51 11.12
N ALA A 18 -1.50 -7.91 11.19
CA ALA A 18 -1.30 -6.52 10.82
C ALA A 18 -1.77 -6.34 9.37
N ALA A 19 -2.77 -5.49 9.17
CA ALA A 19 -3.36 -5.26 7.85
C ALA A 19 -2.27 -4.86 6.84
N ALA A 20 -2.21 -5.58 5.72
CA ALA A 20 -1.39 -5.21 4.60
C ALA A 20 -1.84 -3.83 4.08
N GLN A 21 -0.94 -2.85 4.12
CA GLN A 21 -1.22 -1.52 3.59
C GLN A 21 -1.23 -1.62 2.06
N SER A 22 -2.42 -1.62 1.46
CA SER A 22 -2.61 -1.87 0.02
C SER A 22 -2.20 -0.71 -0.91
N GLY A 23 -1.44 0.27 -0.43
CA GLY A 23 -1.13 1.48 -1.19
C GLY A 23 0.25 2.06 -0.89
N PRO A 24 0.71 3.03 -1.71
CA PRO A 24 2.02 3.64 -1.56
C PRO A 24 2.12 4.43 -0.26
N THR A 25 3.24 4.24 0.43
CA THR A 25 3.65 4.98 1.61
C THR A 25 3.79 6.49 1.30
N PRO A 26 3.76 7.36 2.32
CA PRO A 26 4.01 8.79 2.12
C PRO A 26 5.34 9.11 1.42
N GLN A 27 6.38 8.31 1.71
CA GLN A 27 7.69 8.40 1.06
C GLN A 27 7.59 8.12 -0.44
N GLU A 28 6.86 7.06 -0.83
CA GLU A 28 6.63 6.70 -2.22
C GLU A 28 5.79 7.75 -2.96
N GLN A 29 4.77 8.31 -2.31
CA GLN A 29 3.97 9.40 -2.86
C GLN A 29 4.82 10.65 -3.12
N MET A 30 5.72 10.99 -2.19
CA MET A 30 6.66 12.10 -2.33
C MET A 30 7.64 11.88 -3.48
N ALA A 31 8.15 10.65 -3.65
CA ALA A 31 9.03 10.29 -4.77
C ALA A 31 8.35 10.52 -6.13
N CYS A 32 7.03 10.34 -6.21
CA CYS A 32 6.24 10.56 -7.42
C CYS A 32 5.64 11.97 -7.57
N ARG A 33 5.75 12.84 -6.57
CA ARG A 33 5.01 14.13 -6.55
C ARG A 33 5.32 15.02 -7.76
N SER A 34 6.59 15.16 -8.13
CA SER A 34 6.98 16.01 -9.26
C SER A 34 6.53 15.43 -10.60
N ASP A 35 6.70 14.13 -10.79
CA ASP A 35 6.28 13.42 -12.01
C ASP A 35 4.76 13.41 -12.16
N ALA A 36 4.03 13.18 -11.06
CA ALA A 36 2.57 13.26 -11.01
C ALA A 36 2.07 14.65 -11.43
N GLY A 37 2.71 15.72 -10.95
CA GLY A 37 2.38 17.09 -11.36
C GLY A 37 2.71 17.39 -12.82
N LYS A 38 3.76 16.77 -13.38
CA LYS A 38 4.20 17.02 -14.76
C LYS A 38 3.41 16.22 -15.79
N PHE A 39 3.09 14.96 -15.50
CA PHE A 39 2.52 14.03 -16.46
C PHE A 39 1.05 13.69 -16.19
N CYS A 40 0.58 13.82 -14.94
CA CYS A 40 -0.70 13.28 -14.48
C CYS A 40 -1.55 14.29 -13.67
N ALA A 41 -1.37 15.59 -13.90
CA ALA A 41 -2.00 16.65 -13.09
C ALA A 41 -3.54 16.57 -13.02
N GLU A 42 -4.19 16.09 -14.08
CA GLU A 42 -5.65 15.91 -14.15
C GLU A 42 -6.19 14.88 -13.14
N HIS A 43 -5.31 14.01 -12.61
CA HIS A 43 -5.67 12.92 -11.71
C HIS A 43 -5.29 13.19 -10.24
N ILE A 44 -4.94 14.43 -9.88
CA ILE A 44 -4.69 14.80 -8.48
C ILE A 44 -5.95 14.53 -7.65
N GLY A 45 -5.80 13.83 -6.52
CA GLY A 45 -6.92 13.42 -5.66
C GLY A 45 -7.71 12.22 -6.19
N LYS A 46 -7.27 11.60 -7.29
CA LYS A 46 -7.89 10.44 -7.93
C LYS A 46 -6.89 9.26 -7.98
N PRO A 47 -6.67 8.54 -6.86
CA PRO A 47 -5.57 7.57 -6.76
C PRO A 47 -5.56 6.47 -7.83
N PRO A 48 -6.70 5.84 -8.20
CA PRO A 48 -6.70 4.82 -9.25
C PRO A 48 -6.23 5.37 -10.61
N GLN A 49 -6.70 6.57 -10.99
CA GLN A 49 -6.35 7.21 -12.25
C GLN A 49 -4.91 7.73 -12.23
N MET A 50 -4.46 8.27 -11.09
CA MET A 50 -3.07 8.66 -10.90
C MET A 50 -2.12 7.48 -11.09
N ASN A 51 -2.41 6.34 -10.45
CA ASN A 51 -1.59 5.14 -10.57
C ASN A 51 -1.55 4.62 -12.01
N ALA A 52 -2.68 4.60 -12.72
CA ALA A 52 -2.74 4.22 -14.13
C ALA A 52 -1.88 5.15 -15.01
N CYS A 53 -2.03 6.47 -14.87
CA CYS A 53 -1.27 7.44 -15.65
C CYS A 53 0.25 7.37 -15.38
N LEU A 54 0.66 7.14 -14.13
CA LEU A 54 2.06 6.94 -13.78
C LEU A 54 2.64 5.69 -14.44
N ARG A 55 1.89 4.57 -14.46
CA ARG A 55 2.26 3.33 -15.15
C ARG A 55 2.41 3.55 -16.66
N GLU A 56 1.48 4.25 -17.29
CA GLU A 56 1.54 4.59 -18.73
C GLU A 56 2.74 5.48 -19.07
N ASN A 57 3.11 6.40 -18.17
CA ASN A 57 4.25 7.30 -18.36
C ASN A 57 5.55 6.77 -17.75
N LYS A 58 5.61 5.50 -17.31
CA LYS A 58 6.75 4.89 -16.61
C LYS A 58 8.10 5.21 -17.26
N ALA A 59 8.17 5.18 -18.60
CA ALA A 59 9.38 5.48 -19.36
C ALA A 59 9.94 6.91 -19.12
N LYS A 60 9.07 7.87 -18.82
CA LYS A 60 9.35 9.31 -18.67
C LYS A 60 9.53 9.75 -17.21
N LEU A 61 9.20 8.88 -16.25
CA LEU A 61 9.30 9.19 -14.82
C LEU A 61 10.75 9.37 -14.36
N SER A 62 10.96 10.10 -13.27
CA SER A 62 12.23 10.04 -12.55
C SER A 62 12.53 8.63 -12.05
N ASP A 63 13.82 8.32 -11.82
CA ASP A 63 14.22 7.00 -11.32
C ASP A 63 13.56 6.63 -9.99
N GLY A 64 13.33 7.63 -9.13
CA GLY A 64 12.64 7.45 -7.85
C GLY A 64 11.20 6.99 -8.05
N CYS A 65 10.40 7.73 -8.82
CA CYS A 65 9.01 7.38 -9.04
C CYS A 65 8.86 6.08 -9.85
N ARG A 66 9.74 5.84 -10.84
CA ARG A 66 9.74 4.61 -11.62
C ARG A 66 9.90 3.36 -10.75
N LYS A 67 10.81 3.39 -9.76
CA LYS A 67 10.99 2.30 -8.80
C LYS A 67 9.76 2.05 -7.94
N VAL A 68 9.05 3.11 -7.55
CA VAL A 68 7.76 3.00 -6.83
C VAL A 68 6.73 2.32 -7.73
N VAL A 69 6.57 2.79 -8.96
CA VAL A 69 5.63 2.20 -9.90
C VAL A 69 5.94 0.70 -10.13
N GLU A 70 7.21 0.34 -10.22
CA GLU A 70 7.67 -1.05 -10.32
C GLU A 70 7.38 -1.91 -9.08
N SER A 71 7.59 -1.38 -7.86
CA SER A 71 7.29 -2.11 -6.63
C SER A 71 5.77 -2.35 -6.44
N HIS A 72 4.94 -1.54 -7.10
CA HIS A 72 3.47 -1.64 -7.08
C HIS A 72 2.88 -2.27 -8.35
N GLY A 73 3.69 -3.02 -9.11
CA GLY A 73 3.20 -3.89 -10.18
C GLY A 73 3.17 -3.28 -11.58
N GLY A 74 3.87 -2.16 -11.82
CA GLY A 74 4.47 -1.84 -13.13
C GLY A 74 3.77 -0.82 -14.00
#